data_AF-A0A6G0W5A6-F1
#
_entry.id   AF-A0A6G0W5A6-F1
#
_cell.length_a   1.000
_cell.length_b   1.000
_cell.length_c   1.000
_cell.angle_alpha   90.00
_cell.angle_beta   90.00
_cell.angle_gamma   90.00
#
_symmetry.space_group_name_H-M   'P 1'
#
loop_
_entity.id
_entity.type
_entity.pdbx_description
1 polymer ?
#
loop_
_entity_poly.entity_id
_entity_poly.type
_entity_poly.pdbx_seq_one_letter_code
_entity_poly.pdbx_strand_id
1 'polypeptide(L)'
;MERGVTPEELVLSQCDLEELPQVAEEIVKLPEMSFAEFEKALRQQDVVSIALIQAVEEVDLRSSSTLDTDVDGSKPASTYAATWASLKTNAFYDLIREFEDIFPEEVPQALPKDKGVRHEIDLIPGTKWCVTRQWPLPKEQVDHIDAFFEKRRQAGHVRPSTSPHSSPTFCVK
;
A
#
# COMPACT_ATOMS: atom_id res chain seq x y z
N MET A 1 36.38 -5.45 -27.43
CA MET A 1 35.37 -4.67 -28.19
C MET A 1 34.06 -5.40 -28.06
N GLU A 2 33.38 -5.22 -26.93
CA GLU A 2 32.02 -5.71 -26.76
C GLU A 2 31.09 -4.69 -27.41
N ARG A 3 30.31 -5.14 -28.39
CA ARG A 3 29.27 -4.33 -29.02
C ARG A 3 28.19 -4.13 -27.98
N GLY A 4 28.06 -2.90 -27.48
CA GLY A 4 26.93 -2.50 -26.66
C GLY A 4 25.67 -2.64 -27.50
N VAL A 5 24.79 -3.54 -27.09
CA VAL A 5 23.43 -3.66 -27.63
C VAL A 5 22.70 -2.39 -27.23
N THR A 6 22.20 -1.63 -28.21
CA THR A 6 21.49 -0.37 -27.96
C THR A 6 20.05 -0.66 -27.58
N PRO A 7 19.44 0.11 -26.65
CA PRO A 7 18.05 -0.09 -26.23
C PRO A 7 17.03 0.06 -27.38
N GLU A 8 17.40 0.76 -28.46
CA GLU A 8 16.60 0.87 -29.69
C GLU A 8 16.37 -0.49 -30.39
N GLU A 9 17.32 -1.44 -30.32
CA GLU A 9 17.15 -2.79 -30.87
C GLU A 9 16.20 -3.67 -30.03
N LEU A 10 16.04 -3.37 -28.73
CA LEU A 10 15.26 -4.18 -27.78
C LEU A 10 13.74 -3.89 -27.83
N VAL A 11 13.34 -2.65 -28.12
CA VAL A 11 11.92 -2.24 -27.99
C VAL A 11 11.11 -2.49 -29.27
N LEU A 12 11.72 -2.40 -30.45
CA LEU A 12 11.00 -2.57 -31.73
C LEU A 12 10.96 -4.01 -32.24
N SER A 13 11.79 -4.92 -31.70
CA SER A 13 11.92 -6.28 -32.24
C SER A 13 11.08 -7.34 -31.55
N GLN A 14 10.44 -7.04 -30.41
CA GLN A 14 9.78 -8.05 -29.57
C GLN A 14 8.26 -7.91 -29.43
N CYS A 15 7.68 -6.75 -29.74
CA CYS A 15 6.23 -6.55 -29.64
C CYS A 15 5.66 -6.08 -30.97
N ASP A 16 4.91 -6.95 -31.64
CA ASP A 16 4.04 -6.53 -32.75
C ASP A 16 2.89 -5.71 -32.17
N LEU A 17 2.74 -4.46 -32.64
CA LEU A 17 1.70 -3.56 -32.16
C LEU A 17 0.29 -3.97 -32.63
N GLU A 18 0.20 -4.83 -33.64
CA GLU A 18 -1.07 -5.38 -34.14
C GLU A 18 -1.54 -6.58 -33.29
N GLU A 19 -0.62 -7.29 -32.63
CA GLU A 19 -0.90 -8.46 -31.77
C GLU A 19 -0.34 -8.25 -30.35
N LEU A 20 -0.95 -7.32 -29.61
CA LEU A 20 -0.56 -7.05 -28.22
C LEU A 20 -0.85 -8.26 -27.32
N PRO A 21 0.06 -8.61 -26.37
CA PRO A 21 -0.16 -9.70 -25.43
C PRO A 21 -1.39 -9.42 -24.57
N GLN A 22 -2.33 -10.35 -24.57
CA GLN A 22 -3.58 -10.26 -23.81
C GLN A 22 -3.55 -11.12 -22.55
N VAL A 23 -2.63 -12.08 -22.50
CA VAL A 23 -2.47 -12.99 -21.37
C VAL A 23 -1.34 -12.49 -20.49
N ALA A 24 -1.56 -12.57 -19.19
CA ALA A 24 -0.63 -11.96 -18.27
C ALA A 24 0.74 -12.65 -18.18
N GLU A 25 0.80 -13.96 -18.47
CA GLU A 25 2.07 -14.69 -18.60
C GLU A 25 2.95 -14.18 -19.73
N GLU A 26 2.36 -13.56 -20.76
CA GLU A 26 3.07 -12.96 -21.88
C GLU A 26 3.53 -11.54 -21.52
N ILE A 27 2.66 -10.77 -20.84
CA ILE A 27 2.95 -9.41 -20.37
C ILE A 27 4.17 -9.39 -19.44
N VAL A 28 4.27 -10.33 -18.50
CA VAL A 28 5.39 -10.40 -17.52
C VAL A 28 6.72 -10.76 -18.20
N LYS A 29 6.71 -11.34 -19.40
CA LYS A 29 7.93 -11.70 -20.16
C LYS A 29 8.44 -10.56 -21.04
N LEU A 30 7.73 -9.44 -21.11
CA LEU A 30 8.13 -8.29 -21.92
C LEU A 30 9.42 -7.66 -21.39
N PRO A 31 10.28 -7.14 -22.27
CA PRO A 31 11.51 -6.47 -21.87
C PRO A 31 11.20 -5.21 -21.06
N GLU A 32 11.88 -5.05 -19.93
CA GLU A 32 11.76 -3.89 -19.07
C GLU A 32 12.71 -2.76 -19.51
N MET A 33 12.29 -1.51 -19.33
CA MET A 33 13.13 -0.34 -19.51
C MET A 33 13.04 0.56 -18.28
N SER A 34 14.13 1.26 -17.94
CA SER A 34 14.12 2.16 -16.80
C SER A 34 13.30 3.43 -17.07
N PHE A 35 12.80 4.07 -16.00
CA PHE A 35 12.04 5.32 -16.13
C PHE A 35 12.87 6.45 -16.78
N ALA A 36 14.17 6.53 -16.48
CA ALA A 36 15.05 7.54 -17.06
C ALA A 36 15.25 7.35 -18.57
N GLU A 37 15.37 6.10 -19.03
CA GLU A 37 15.44 5.78 -20.46
C GLU A 37 14.11 6.05 -21.16
N PHE A 38 13.00 5.74 -20.51
CA PHE A 38 11.66 6.04 -21.02
C PHE A 38 11.44 7.55 -21.19
N GLU A 39 11.81 8.35 -20.18
CA GLU A 39 11.72 9.80 -20.25
C GLU A 39 12.57 10.36 -21.41
N LYS A 40 13.77 9.81 -21.61
CA LYS A 40 14.65 10.20 -22.72
C LYS A 40 14.02 9.88 -24.07
N ALA A 41 13.48 8.68 -24.26
CA ALA A 41 12.81 8.27 -25.49
C ALA A 41 11.59 9.15 -25.82
N LEU A 42 10.80 9.54 -24.80
CA LEU A 42 9.69 10.48 -24.97
C LEU A 42 10.16 11.86 -25.44
N ARG A 43 11.26 12.38 -24.88
CA ARG A 43 11.81 13.69 -25.28
C ARG A 43 12.37 13.67 -26.71
N GLN A 44 12.90 12.52 -27.14
CA GLN A 44 13.47 12.32 -28.47
C GLN A 44 12.43 11.98 -29.53
N GLN A 45 11.16 11.74 -29.13
CA GLN A 45 10.07 11.28 -30.00
C GLN A 45 10.32 9.88 -30.61
N ASP A 46 11.08 9.04 -29.89
CA ASP A 46 11.41 7.67 -30.32
C ASP A 46 10.31 6.65 -29.96
N VAL A 47 9.25 7.09 -29.26
CA VAL A 47 8.12 6.26 -28.86
C VAL A 47 7.04 6.31 -29.95
N VAL A 48 6.84 5.18 -30.65
CA VAL A 48 5.86 5.06 -31.74
C VAL A 48 4.42 4.98 -31.22
N SER A 49 4.19 4.23 -30.14
CA SER A 49 2.87 4.01 -29.54
C SER A 49 3.00 3.62 -28.07
N ILE A 50 1.94 3.85 -27.30
CA ILE A 50 1.84 3.45 -25.89
C ILE A 50 0.52 2.69 -25.73
N ALA A 51 0.60 1.47 -25.23
CA ALA A 51 -0.56 0.69 -24.81
C ALA A 51 -0.67 0.71 -23.28
N LEU A 52 -1.90 0.74 -22.76
CA LEU A 52 -2.17 0.69 -21.32
C LEU A 52 -2.82 -0.65 -20.97
N ILE A 53 -2.28 -1.35 -19.99
CA ILE A 53 -2.88 -2.59 -19.49
C ILE A 53 -4.15 -2.21 -18.72
N GLN A 54 -5.28 -2.77 -19.13
CA GLN A 54 -6.57 -2.61 -18.45
C GLN A 54 -7.03 -3.97 -17.93
N ALA A 55 -7.30 -4.06 -16.63
CA ALA A 55 -8.02 -5.20 -16.08
C ALA A 55 -9.50 -5.04 -16.43
N VAL A 56 -10.07 -6.01 -17.16
CA VAL A 56 -11.48 -6.00 -17.60
C VAL A 56 -12.39 -6.68 -16.58
N GLU A 57 -11.87 -7.13 -15.44
CA GLU A 57 -12.73 -7.53 -14.34
C GLU A 57 -13.49 -6.29 -13.84
N GLU A 58 -14.81 -6.38 -13.73
CA GLU A 58 -15.61 -5.48 -12.90
C GLU A 58 -15.12 -5.66 -11.45
N VAL A 59 -14.02 -5.01 -11.11
CA VAL A 59 -13.62 -4.83 -9.73
C VAL A 59 -14.70 -3.92 -9.17
N ASP A 60 -15.58 -4.48 -8.35
CA ASP A 60 -16.52 -3.68 -7.58
C ASP A 60 -15.70 -2.81 -6.63
N LEU A 61 -15.33 -1.61 -7.10
CA LEU A 61 -14.60 -0.58 -6.37
C LEU A 61 -15.34 -0.14 -5.10
N ARG A 62 -16.56 -0.63 -4.90
CA ARG A 62 -17.35 -0.49 -3.66
C ARG A 62 -17.02 -1.55 -2.62
N SER A 63 -16.01 -2.40 -2.85
CA SER A 63 -15.34 -3.16 -1.79
C SER A 63 -14.58 -2.18 -0.88
N SER A 64 -15.34 -1.44 -0.09
CA SER A 64 -14.86 -0.58 0.97
C SER A 64 -14.03 -1.44 1.93
N SER A 65 -12.79 -1.03 2.19
CA SER A 65 -11.95 -1.64 3.23
C SER A 65 -12.50 -1.45 4.65
N THR A 66 -13.72 -0.92 4.81
CA THR A 66 -14.37 -0.66 6.09
C THR A 66 -15.23 -1.83 6.59
N LEU A 67 -15.31 -2.93 5.85
CA LEU A 67 -15.79 -4.19 6.42
C LEU A 67 -14.62 -4.87 7.14
N ASP A 68 -14.14 -4.22 8.21
CA ASP A 68 -13.53 -4.96 9.31
C ASP A 68 -14.62 -5.93 9.78
N THR A 69 -14.51 -7.20 9.39
CA THR A 69 -15.42 -8.22 9.89
C THR A 69 -15.15 -8.38 11.39
N ASP A 70 -16.12 -7.97 12.20
CA ASP A 70 -16.30 -8.19 13.64
C ASP A 70 -15.02 -8.45 14.46
N VAL A 71 -14.66 -7.50 15.34
CA VAL A 71 -13.66 -7.68 16.41
C VAL A 71 -14.21 -8.58 17.52
N ASP A 72 -14.82 -9.72 17.17
CA ASP A 72 -14.95 -10.83 18.09
C ASP A 72 -13.63 -11.61 18.00
N GLY A 73 -12.87 -11.64 19.09
CA GLY A 73 -11.52 -12.25 19.22
C GLY A 73 -11.43 -13.77 18.99
N SER A 74 -12.30 -14.31 18.13
CA SER A 74 -12.40 -15.70 17.70
C SER A 74 -11.88 -15.95 16.28
N LYS A 75 -11.50 -14.90 15.52
CA LYS A 75 -10.82 -15.06 14.23
C LYS A 75 -9.33 -14.76 14.37
N PRO A 76 -8.44 -15.57 13.76
CA PRO A 76 -7.01 -15.33 13.82
C PRO A 76 -6.72 -13.95 13.24
N ALA A 77 -5.76 -13.27 13.88
CA ALA A 77 -5.17 -12.06 13.38
C ALA A 77 -4.85 -12.20 11.89
N SER A 78 -5.17 -11.14 11.14
CA SER A 78 -4.85 -10.97 9.73
C SER A 78 -5.65 -11.82 8.74
N THR A 79 -6.68 -11.19 8.17
CA THR A 79 -7.32 -11.59 6.91
C THR A 79 -6.31 -11.76 5.76
N TYR A 80 -5.06 -11.27 5.89
CA TYR A 80 -3.99 -11.40 4.88
C TYR A 80 -3.26 -12.75 4.92
N ALA A 81 -3.25 -13.45 6.06
CA ALA A 81 -2.63 -14.77 6.21
C ALA A 81 -3.29 -15.82 5.29
N ALA A 82 -4.62 -15.79 5.26
CA ALA A 82 -5.44 -16.61 4.37
C ALA A 82 -5.18 -16.25 2.89
N THR A 83 -4.76 -15.01 2.60
CA THR A 83 -4.50 -14.52 1.26
C THR A 83 -3.26 -15.17 0.67
N TRP A 84 -2.13 -15.26 1.37
CA TRP A 84 -0.92 -15.88 0.81
C TRP A 84 -1.09 -17.36 0.46
N ALA A 85 -1.82 -18.12 1.28
CA ALA A 85 -2.15 -19.51 0.99
C ALA A 85 -3.12 -19.65 -0.20
N SER A 86 -4.09 -18.73 -0.32
CA SER A 86 -5.07 -18.71 -1.41
C SER A 86 -4.48 -18.20 -2.73
N LEU A 87 -3.44 -17.35 -2.67
CA LEU A 87 -2.75 -16.82 -3.83
C LEU A 87 -1.87 -17.85 -4.55
N LYS A 88 -1.60 -19.01 -3.94
CA LYS A 88 -0.78 -20.07 -4.57
C LYS A 88 -1.37 -20.60 -5.88
N THR A 89 -2.67 -20.45 -6.09
CA THR A 89 -3.35 -20.83 -7.35
C THR A 89 -3.37 -19.70 -8.38
N ASN A 90 -2.87 -18.52 -8.03
CA ASN A 90 -2.82 -17.37 -8.92
C ASN A 90 -1.63 -17.48 -9.89
N ALA A 91 -1.85 -17.20 -11.17
CA ALA A 91 -0.80 -17.22 -12.19
C ALA A 91 0.38 -16.27 -11.90
N PHE A 92 0.18 -15.25 -11.06
CA PHE A 92 1.20 -14.27 -10.67
C PHE A 92 1.86 -14.55 -9.33
N TYR A 93 1.66 -15.72 -8.73
CA TYR A 93 2.12 -15.99 -7.37
C TYR A 93 3.61 -15.73 -7.16
N ASP A 94 4.44 -16.12 -8.13
CA ASP A 94 5.90 -15.93 -8.05
C ASP A 94 6.27 -14.44 -7.99
N LEU A 95 5.64 -13.61 -8.83
CA LEU A 95 5.83 -12.16 -8.83
C LEU A 95 5.31 -11.52 -7.54
N ILE A 96 4.12 -11.90 -7.08
CA ILE A 96 3.55 -11.35 -5.84
C ILE A 96 4.47 -11.66 -4.65
N ARG A 97 5.06 -12.86 -4.62
CA ARG A 97 5.99 -13.28 -3.57
C ARG A 97 7.28 -12.45 -3.53
N GLU A 98 7.72 -11.90 -4.66
CA GLU A 98 8.89 -10.99 -4.68
C GLU A 98 8.64 -9.70 -3.87
N PHE A 99 7.39 -9.30 -3.70
CA PHE A 99 6.97 -8.11 -2.94
C PHE A 99 6.40 -8.45 -1.56
N GLU A 100 6.73 -9.62 -1.00
CA GLU A 100 6.26 -10.04 0.33
C GLU A 100 6.58 -9.03 1.43
N ASP A 101 7.71 -8.32 1.31
CA ASP A 101 8.14 -7.28 2.25
C ASP A 101 7.24 -6.03 2.25
N ILE A 102 6.55 -5.76 1.12
CA ILE A 102 5.60 -4.64 0.98
C ILE A 102 4.23 -5.01 1.57
N PHE A 103 3.87 -6.30 1.56
CA PHE A 103 2.58 -6.83 2.03
C PHE A 103 2.76 -7.75 3.26
N PRO A 104 3.27 -7.22 4.39
CA PRO A 104 3.50 -8.03 5.58
C PRO A 104 2.17 -8.49 6.18
N GLU A 105 2.16 -9.72 6.71
CA GLU A 105 0.99 -10.33 7.33
C GLU A 105 0.52 -9.58 8.58
N GLU A 106 1.45 -8.94 9.29
CA GLU A 106 1.18 -8.05 10.42
C GLU A 106 1.67 -6.63 10.13
N VAL A 107 0.97 -5.64 10.68
CA VAL A 107 1.41 -4.24 10.61
C VAL A 107 2.82 -4.13 11.20
N PRO A 108 3.82 -3.68 10.42
CA PRO A 108 5.18 -3.54 10.92
C PRO A 108 5.22 -2.65 12.15
N GLN A 109 6.03 -3.04 13.12
CA GLN A 109 6.30 -2.19 14.28
C GLN A 109 7.28 -1.06 13.97
N ALA A 110 7.95 -1.11 12.81
CA ALA A 110 8.85 -0.06 12.39
C ALA A 110 8.05 1.07 11.71
N LEU A 111 8.39 2.32 12.05
CA LEU A 111 7.90 3.46 11.30
C LEU A 111 8.35 3.35 9.84
N PRO A 112 7.51 3.76 8.86
CA PRO A 112 7.93 3.84 7.47
C PRO A 112 9.19 4.69 7.34
N LYS A 113 10.05 4.33 6.38
CA LYS A 113 11.23 5.13 6.05
C LYS A 113 10.81 6.58 5.79
N ASP A 114 11.53 7.51 6.39
CA ASP A 114 11.28 8.93 6.22
C ASP A 114 11.47 9.32 4.74
N LYS A 115 10.38 9.74 4.08
CA LYS A 115 10.37 10.20 2.69
C LYS A 115 10.60 11.71 2.55
N GLY A 116 10.88 12.43 3.64
CA GLY A 116 10.98 13.89 3.65
C GLY A 116 9.63 14.62 3.56
N VAL A 117 8.52 13.88 3.40
CA VAL A 117 7.16 14.41 3.43
C VAL A 117 6.61 14.25 4.85
N ARG A 118 6.01 15.32 5.39
CA ARG A 118 5.35 15.34 6.69
C ARG A 118 3.90 15.72 6.51
N HIS A 119 3.02 15.08 7.26
CA HIS A 119 1.66 15.57 7.40
C HIS A 119 1.68 16.76 8.36
N GLU A 120 1.25 17.92 7.87
CA GLU A 120 1.04 19.12 8.66
C GLU A 120 -0.46 19.43 8.69
N ILE A 121 -0.94 19.88 9.84
CA ILE A 121 -2.33 20.28 10.03
C ILE A 121 -2.35 21.81 10.10
N ASP A 122 -2.75 22.44 9.01
CA ASP A 122 -2.90 23.89 8.95
C ASP A 122 -4.08 24.33 9.82
N LEU A 123 -3.81 25.17 10.81
CA LEU A 123 -4.83 25.75 11.66
C LEU A 123 -5.32 27.08 11.09
N ILE A 124 -6.63 27.26 11.03
CA ILE A 124 -7.22 28.56 10.71
C ILE A 124 -6.85 29.56 11.82
N PRO A 125 -6.33 30.76 11.51
CA PRO A 125 -5.98 31.76 12.51
C PRO A 125 -7.15 32.06 13.47
N GLY A 126 -6.88 32.07 14.78
CA GLY A 126 -7.89 32.28 15.81
C GLY A 126 -8.65 31.02 16.26
N THR A 127 -8.34 29.85 15.70
CA THR A 127 -8.91 28.58 16.16
C THR A 127 -8.49 28.29 17.60
N LYS A 128 -9.46 27.96 18.45
CA LYS A 128 -9.23 27.56 19.84
C LYS A 128 -8.88 26.08 19.91
N TRP A 129 -8.09 25.71 20.91
CA TRP A 129 -7.76 24.33 21.20
C TRP A 129 -9.00 23.51 21.55
N CYS A 130 -9.09 22.29 21.01
CA CYS A 130 -10.12 21.33 21.39
C CYS A 130 -9.66 20.57 22.63
N VAL A 131 -10.33 20.79 23.77
CA VAL A 131 -10.07 20.06 25.01
C VAL A 131 -11.34 19.31 25.40
N THR A 132 -11.43 18.06 24.97
CA THR A 132 -12.52 17.18 25.33
C THR A 132 -12.01 16.12 26.30
N ARG A 133 -12.71 15.97 27.44
CA ARG A 133 -12.40 14.94 28.44
C ARG A 133 -12.83 13.56 27.93
N GLN A 134 -12.10 12.54 28.36
CA GLN A 134 -12.49 11.16 28.14
C GLN A 134 -13.88 10.91 28.73
N TRP A 135 -14.78 10.31 27.95
CA TRP A 135 -16.09 9.89 28.45
C TRP A 135 -15.93 8.71 29.42
N PRO A 136 -16.84 8.54 30.39
CA PRO A 136 -16.84 7.36 31.23
C PRO A 136 -16.97 6.09 30.37
N LEU A 137 -16.01 5.19 30.50
CA LEU A 137 -16.01 3.89 29.83
C LEU A 137 -16.07 2.76 30.87
N PRO A 138 -16.70 1.62 30.55
CA PRO A 138 -16.57 0.39 31.33
C PRO A 138 -15.10 0.00 31.49
N LYS A 139 -14.76 -0.62 32.63
CA LYS A 139 -13.38 -1.01 32.94
C LYS A 139 -12.76 -1.90 31.84
N GLU A 140 -13.51 -2.86 31.33
CA GLU A 140 -13.08 -3.76 30.25
C GLU A 140 -12.64 -2.98 29.00
N GLN A 141 -13.39 -1.95 28.60
CA GLN A 141 -13.03 -1.11 27.46
C GLN A 141 -11.77 -0.29 27.72
N VAL A 142 -11.60 0.22 28.96
CA VAL A 142 -10.38 0.92 29.34
C VAL A 142 -9.17 0.00 29.25
N ASP A 143 -9.28 -1.23 29.78
CA ASP A 143 -8.20 -2.21 29.75
C ASP A 143 -7.80 -2.56 28.29
N HIS A 144 -8.77 -2.68 27.38
CA HIS A 144 -8.50 -2.88 25.95
C HIS A 144 -7.82 -1.68 25.28
N ILE A 145 -8.27 -0.47 25.57
CA ILE A 145 -7.68 0.77 25.04
C ILE A 145 -6.23 0.92 25.52
N ASP A 146 -5.98 0.70 26.80
CA ASP A 146 -4.65 0.81 27.39
C ASP A 146 -3.69 -0.24 26.80
N ALA A 147 -4.13 -1.49 26.65
CA ALA A 147 -3.34 -2.53 26.00
C ALA A 147 -3.04 -2.19 24.53
N PHE A 148 -4.01 -1.63 23.79
CA PHE A 148 -3.81 -1.20 22.41
C PHE A 148 -2.76 -0.08 22.32
N PHE A 149 -2.87 0.96 23.14
CA PHE A 149 -1.91 2.07 23.11
C PHE A 149 -0.53 1.65 23.59
N GLU A 150 -0.42 0.72 24.54
CA GLU A 150 0.88 0.19 24.97
C GLU A 150 1.57 -0.57 23.83
N LYS A 151 0.85 -1.41 23.07
CA LYS A 151 1.39 -2.06 21.86
C LYS A 151 1.84 -1.02 20.83
N ARG A 152 1.05 0.04 20.60
CA ARG A 152 1.40 1.12 19.67
C ARG A 152 2.57 1.98 20.15
N ARG A 153 2.73 2.16 21.47
CA ARG A 153 3.86 2.87 22.08
C ARG A 153 5.16 2.09 21.91
N GLN A 154 5.12 0.77 22.12
CA GLN A 154 6.26 -0.12 21.88
C GLN A 154 6.69 -0.12 20.41
N ALA A 155 5.73 -0.05 19.48
CA ALA A 155 5.98 0.13 18.05
C ALA A 155 6.40 1.57 17.66
N GLY A 156 6.49 2.51 18.60
CA GLY A 156 6.85 3.91 18.30
C GLY A 156 5.83 4.70 17.49
N HIS A 157 4.61 4.19 17.32
CA HIS A 157 3.53 4.88 16.58
C HIS A 157 2.93 6.02 17.40
N VAL A 158 2.93 5.90 18.72
CA VAL A 158 2.41 6.90 19.66
C VAL A 158 3.41 7.17 20.78
N ARG A 159 3.32 8.34 21.38
CA ARG A 159 4.10 8.73 22.56
C ARG A 159 3.28 9.57 23.53
N PRO A 160 3.62 9.59 24.83
CA PRO A 160 3.04 10.55 25.76
C PRO A 160 3.25 11.99 25.27
N SER A 161 2.24 12.83 25.46
CA SER A 161 2.24 14.22 25.03
C SER A 161 1.62 15.12 26.09
N THR A 162 2.13 16.35 26.21
CA THR A 162 1.56 17.42 27.03
C THR A 162 0.78 18.43 26.17
N SER A 163 0.12 17.93 25.12
CA SER A 163 -0.60 18.75 24.14
C SER A 163 -1.72 19.56 24.82
N PRO A 164 -1.95 20.82 24.40
CA PRO A 164 -3.14 21.57 24.79
C PRO A 164 -4.42 21.04 24.10
N HIS A 165 -4.30 20.09 23.16
CA HIS A 165 -5.44 19.41 22.53
C HIS A 165 -5.67 18.02 23.12
N SER A 166 -6.93 17.67 23.33
CA SER A 166 -7.37 16.32 23.68
C SER A 166 -8.70 15.96 23.03
N SER A 167 -8.81 14.70 22.60
CA SER A 167 -10.04 14.11 22.08
C SER A 167 -10.28 12.77 22.77
N PRO A 168 -11.54 12.41 23.08
CA PRO A 168 -11.85 11.15 23.74
C PRO A 168 -11.61 9.97 22.80
N THR A 169 -11.20 8.84 23.36
CA THR A 169 -11.12 7.56 22.65
C THR A 169 -12.33 6.70 23.02
N PHE A 170 -12.77 5.85 22.09
CA PHE A 170 -13.84 4.88 22.32
C PHE A 170 -13.52 3.58 21.58
N CYS A 171 -14.09 2.47 22.04
CA CYS A 171 -13.97 1.19 21.35
C CYS A 171 -14.97 1.14 20.20
N VAL A 172 -14.52 0.63 19.06
CA VAL A 172 -15.37 0.22 17.94
C VAL A 172 -15.45 -1.30 17.97
N LYS A 173 -16.61 -1.86 17.66
CA LYS A 173 -16.84 -3.31 17.55
C LYS A 173 -16.53 -3.79 16.13
#